data_AF-A0A2N5YMS1-F1
#
_entry.id   AF-A0A2N5YMS1-F1
#
_cell.length_a   1.000
_cell.length_b   1.000
_cell.length_c   1.000
_cell.angle_alpha   90.00
_cell.angle_beta   90.00
_cell.angle_gamma   90.00
#
_symmetry.space_group_name_H-M   'P 1'
#
loop_
_entity.id
_entity.type
_entity.pdbx_description
1 polymer ?
#
loop_
_entity_poly.entity_id
_entity_poly.type
_entity_poly.pdbx_seq_one_letter_code
_entity_poly.pdbx_strand_id
1 'polypeptide(L)'
;MNTIVTKKERDEMPYIVYGKDVKVKVVDFDKVSQAILKSRKDAGMSNVVELKAIRIDKNKELSDTISWSKDHSTGIYYGIPIGFHVDGNVKWRKILLQEYNTFNLKNPDEMQKWIVCRMHPHVKGSPFESADPKFYVYDADEEASMKFSKATLVSKSINAAQKMATKRILNFHRFLDLPTPEEVSPKRIRNEIVAFAMENPEEFNNKFNSPGREYYEIYSAAKHLGVIIYSPENGFSFKGTFLGHTDIEVIRFLEEDTVTLTAVKNRVTELDNEQAQFTDKKEDKK
;
A
#
# COMPACT_ATOMS: atom_id res chain seq x y z
N MET A 1 0.49 13.42 -0.59
CA MET A 1 1.30 13.80 -1.77
C MET A 1 2.73 13.61 -1.36
N ASN A 2 3.39 12.56 -1.86
CA ASN A 2 4.75 12.26 -1.44
C ASN A 2 5.66 13.47 -1.65
N THR A 3 6.39 13.84 -0.60
CA THR A 3 7.41 14.90 -0.50
C THR A 3 8.63 14.68 -1.43
N ILE A 4 8.48 13.84 -2.46
CA ILE A 4 9.53 13.47 -3.41
C ILE A 4 9.71 14.64 -4.36
N VAL A 5 10.86 15.31 -4.28
CA VAL A 5 11.23 16.34 -5.24
C VAL A 5 11.55 15.66 -6.56
N THR A 6 10.74 15.94 -7.57
CA THR A 6 10.86 15.36 -8.91
C THR A 6 12.13 15.86 -9.60
N LYS A 7 12.62 15.09 -10.59
CA LYS A 7 13.78 15.52 -11.39
C LYS A 7 13.56 16.90 -12.02
N LYS A 8 12.36 17.16 -12.55
CA LYS A 8 12.00 18.46 -13.14
C LYS A 8 12.14 19.61 -12.13
N GLU A 9 11.62 19.43 -10.91
CA GLU A 9 11.75 20.43 -9.85
C GLU A 9 13.21 20.68 -9.45
N ARG A 10 14.07 19.65 -9.51
CA ARG A 10 15.52 19.83 -9.26
C ARG A 10 16.20 20.60 -10.38
N ASP A 11 15.88 20.29 -11.63
CA ASP A 11 16.47 20.93 -12.80
C ASP A 11 16.10 22.43 -12.86
N GLU A 12 14.89 22.76 -12.38
CA GLU A 12 14.36 24.13 -12.27
C GLU A 12 14.67 24.81 -10.92
N MET A 13 15.46 24.18 -10.05
CA MET A 13 15.71 24.66 -8.68
C MET A 13 16.46 26.00 -8.69
N PRO A 14 15.91 27.06 -8.08
CA PRO A 14 16.60 28.35 -8.04
C PRO A 14 17.85 28.27 -7.17
N TYR A 15 18.92 28.89 -7.64
CA TYR A 15 20.20 28.92 -6.94
C TYR A 15 20.84 30.31 -7.01
N ILE A 16 21.72 30.58 -6.05
CA ILE A 16 22.65 31.71 -6.04
C ILE A 16 24.07 31.19 -6.21
N VAL A 17 24.96 32.05 -6.71
CA VAL A 17 26.39 31.74 -6.77
C VAL A 17 27.04 32.29 -5.50
N TYR A 18 27.61 31.40 -4.70
CA TYR A 18 28.29 31.73 -3.44
C TYR A 18 29.80 31.55 -3.60
N GLY A 19 30.58 32.46 -3.01
CA GLY A 19 32.05 32.45 -3.08
C GLY A 19 32.64 33.47 -4.05
N LYS A 20 33.80 34.03 -3.66
CA LYS A 20 34.53 35.04 -4.43
C LYS A 20 35.48 34.39 -5.43
N ASP A 21 36.37 33.53 -4.93
CA ASP A 21 37.41 32.88 -5.74
C ASP A 21 36.93 31.52 -6.28
N VAL A 22 36.21 30.75 -5.47
CA VAL A 22 35.55 29.50 -5.88
C VAL A 22 34.05 29.73 -5.94
N LYS A 23 33.49 29.76 -7.16
CA LYS A 23 32.05 29.97 -7.39
C LYS A 23 31.30 28.65 -7.24
N VAL A 24 30.49 28.54 -6.18
CA VAL A 24 29.66 27.36 -5.89
C VAL A 24 28.18 27.71 -6.06
N LYS A 25 27.41 26.85 -6.74
CA LYS A 25 25.95 27.01 -6.82
C LYS A 25 25.33 26.53 -5.51
N VAL A 26 24.62 27.41 -4.81
CA VAL A 26 23.93 27.12 -3.55
C VAL A 26 22.45 27.41 -3.74
N VAL A 27 21.59 26.56 -3.18
CA VAL A 27 20.13 26.75 -3.24
C VAL A 27 19.72 28.17 -2.79
N ASP A 28 18.82 28.80 -3.54
CA ASP A 28 18.23 30.10 -3.20
C ASP A 28 17.12 29.89 -2.17
N PHE A 29 17.49 29.93 -0.89
CA PHE A 29 16.57 29.61 0.22
C PHE A 29 15.32 30.47 0.20
N ASP A 30 15.38 31.75 -0.19
CA ASP A 30 14.22 32.64 -0.16
C ASP A 30 13.17 32.21 -1.18
N LYS A 31 13.61 31.95 -2.43
CA LYS A 31 12.69 31.50 -3.50
C LYS A 31 12.14 30.11 -3.21
N VAL A 32 12.98 29.19 -2.76
CA VAL A 32 12.54 27.82 -2.40
C VAL A 32 11.57 27.85 -1.23
N SER A 33 11.82 28.67 -0.20
CA SER A 33 10.91 28.82 0.95
C SER A 33 9.53 29.32 0.53
N GLN A 34 9.48 30.34 -0.34
CA GLN A 34 8.23 30.86 -0.88
C GLN A 34 7.46 29.80 -1.69
N ALA A 35 8.16 29.05 -2.54
CA ALA A 35 7.56 27.97 -3.32
C ALA A 35 6.98 26.86 -2.42
N ILE A 36 7.71 26.45 -1.38
CA ILE A 36 7.25 25.45 -0.41
C ILE A 36 6.01 25.94 0.34
N LEU A 37 6.04 27.17 0.89
CA LEU A 37 4.90 27.71 1.63
C LEU A 37 3.65 27.85 0.76
N LYS A 38 3.83 28.30 -0.49
CA LYS A 38 2.73 28.39 -1.46
C LYS A 38 2.15 27.00 -1.75
N SER A 39 2.99 26.04 -2.11
CA SER A 39 2.55 24.66 -2.41
C SER A 39 1.81 24.01 -1.23
N ARG A 40 2.33 24.17 -0.01
CA ARG A 40 1.67 23.64 1.20
C ARG A 40 0.33 24.32 1.47
N LYS A 41 0.24 25.65 1.28
CA LYS A 41 -1.02 26.39 1.41
C LYS A 41 -2.05 25.94 0.39
N ASP A 42 -1.66 25.79 -0.88
CA ASP A 42 -2.54 25.35 -1.96
C ASP A 42 -3.05 23.92 -1.73
N ALA A 43 -2.24 23.06 -1.09
CA ALA A 43 -2.60 21.70 -0.70
C ALA A 43 -3.33 21.60 0.65
N GLY A 44 -3.54 22.70 1.37
CA GLY A 44 -4.16 22.70 2.70
C GLY A 44 -3.32 22.02 3.80
N MET A 45 -2.01 21.90 3.61
CA MET A 45 -1.10 21.23 4.56
C MET A 45 -0.66 22.16 5.69
N SER A 46 -0.38 21.59 6.87
CA SER A 46 0.18 22.31 8.01
C SER A 46 1.53 22.97 7.69
N ASN A 47 1.89 24.08 8.33
CA ASN A 47 3.25 24.65 8.22
C ASN A 47 4.24 24.00 9.21
N VAL A 48 3.81 23.00 9.96
CA VAL A 48 4.67 22.19 10.83
C VAL A 48 4.97 20.89 10.10
N VAL A 49 6.24 20.52 10.01
CA VAL A 49 6.68 19.24 9.46
C VAL A 49 7.49 18.50 10.50
N GLU A 50 7.32 17.19 10.56
CA GLU A 50 8.03 16.32 11.49
C GLU A 50 8.96 15.40 10.70
N LEU A 51 10.17 15.19 11.22
CA LEU A 51 11.12 14.22 10.72
C LEU A 51 11.37 13.20 11.83
N LYS A 52 11.06 11.93 11.54
CA LYS A 52 11.14 10.83 12.52
C LYS A 52 12.16 9.79 12.09
N ALA A 53 12.84 9.19 13.06
CA ALA A 53 13.70 8.03 12.81
C ALA A 53 12.87 6.84 12.31
N ILE A 54 13.36 6.12 11.29
CA ILE A 54 12.70 4.92 10.76
C ILE A 54 12.81 3.76 11.75
N ARG A 55 13.97 3.64 12.41
CA ARG A 55 14.22 2.65 13.47
C ARG A 55 14.58 3.39 14.74
N ILE A 56 13.78 3.16 15.78
CA ILE A 56 14.03 3.66 17.13
C ILE A 56 14.62 2.50 17.93
N ASP A 57 15.87 2.64 18.37
CA ASP A 57 16.53 1.66 19.22
C ASP A 57 16.40 2.11 20.68
N LYS A 58 15.78 1.28 21.52
CA LYS A 58 15.59 1.59 22.94
C LYS A 58 16.91 1.76 23.70
N ASN A 59 17.99 1.19 23.18
CA ASN A 59 19.30 1.18 23.84
C ASN A 59 20.27 2.21 23.26
N LYS A 60 19.90 2.92 22.18
CA LYS A 60 20.78 3.86 21.52
C LYS A 60 19.98 5.02 20.91
N GLU A 61 20.23 6.22 21.43
CA GLU A 61 19.69 7.44 20.84
C GLU A 61 20.27 7.65 19.43
N LEU A 62 19.37 7.75 18.45
CA LEU A 62 19.78 8.13 17.10
C LEU A 62 20.15 9.63 17.09
N SER A 63 21.42 9.91 16.88
CA SER A 63 21.96 11.24 16.67
C SER A 63 22.74 11.25 15.37
N ASP A 64 22.21 11.95 14.36
CA ASP A 64 22.88 12.12 13.06
C ASP A 64 23.09 13.60 12.77
N THR A 65 24.13 13.93 12.02
CA THR A 65 24.44 15.31 11.67
C THR A 65 24.44 15.49 10.17
N ILE A 66 23.51 16.31 9.68
CA ILE A 66 23.44 16.71 8.28
C ILE A 66 24.20 18.04 8.12
N SER A 67 24.97 18.19 7.06
CA SER A 67 25.68 19.45 6.77
C SER A 67 25.33 20.00 5.39
N TRP A 68 25.49 19.16 4.37
CA TRP A 68 25.10 19.50 3.00
C TRP A 68 24.88 18.23 2.17
N SER A 69 24.19 18.38 1.03
CA SER A 69 24.16 17.40 -0.05
C SER A 69 24.39 18.12 -1.40
N LYS A 70 24.85 17.40 -2.41
CA LYS A 70 25.08 17.95 -3.76
C LYS A 70 24.28 17.16 -4.79
N ASP A 71 23.55 17.87 -5.63
CA ASP A 71 23.00 17.29 -6.83
C ASP A 71 24.12 17.09 -7.88
N HIS A 72 24.40 15.84 -8.22
CA HIS A 72 25.41 15.51 -9.23
C HIS A 72 25.00 15.95 -10.63
N SER A 73 23.70 16.11 -10.91
CA SER A 73 23.19 16.51 -12.21
C SER A 73 23.25 18.02 -12.43
N THR A 74 22.78 18.82 -11.47
CA THR A 74 22.72 20.29 -11.59
C THR A 74 23.95 21.01 -11.00
N GLY A 75 24.72 20.31 -10.16
CA GLY A 75 25.86 20.85 -9.42
C GLY A 75 25.48 21.74 -8.23
N ILE A 76 24.19 21.84 -7.90
CA ILE A 76 23.67 22.67 -6.80
C ILE A 76 23.96 21.99 -5.46
N TYR A 77 24.46 22.78 -4.50
CA TYR A 77 24.64 22.37 -3.12
C TYR A 77 23.43 22.79 -2.27
N TYR A 78 22.93 21.83 -1.50
CA TYR A 78 21.89 22.02 -0.48
C TYR A 78 22.57 22.02 0.88
N GLY A 79 22.91 23.20 1.38
CA GLY A 79 23.52 23.40 2.69
C GLY A 79 23.39 24.87 3.08
N ILE A 80 23.45 25.18 4.38
CA ILE A 80 23.38 26.57 4.86
C ILE A 80 24.82 27.09 4.99
N PRO A 81 25.27 28.01 4.11
CA PRO A 81 26.63 28.54 4.19
C PRO A 81 26.75 29.47 5.41
N ILE A 82 27.82 29.30 6.19
CA ILE A 82 28.13 30.14 7.36
C ILE A 82 29.43 30.94 7.20
N GLY A 83 30.12 30.79 6.08
CA GLY A 83 31.35 31.50 5.76
C GLY A 83 32.28 30.65 4.90
N PHE A 84 33.57 30.99 4.95
CA PHE A 84 34.63 30.31 4.21
C PHE A 84 35.70 29.79 5.17
N HIS A 85 36.28 28.65 4.82
CA HIS A 85 37.53 28.17 5.41
C HIS A 85 38.72 28.95 4.82
N VAL A 86 39.90 28.84 5.47
CA VAL A 86 41.14 29.53 5.06
C VAL A 86 41.60 29.08 3.66
N ASP A 87 41.23 27.86 3.26
CA ASP A 87 41.49 27.26 1.94
C ASP A 87 40.49 27.73 0.85
N GLY A 88 39.53 28.60 1.19
CA GLY A 88 38.51 29.10 0.26
C GLY A 88 37.26 28.21 0.13
N ASN A 89 37.21 27.05 0.82
CA ASN A 89 36.03 26.17 0.78
C ASN A 89 34.87 26.74 1.59
N VAL A 90 33.64 26.49 1.12
CA VAL A 90 32.42 26.92 1.83
C VAL A 90 32.28 26.14 3.14
N LYS A 91 32.10 26.86 4.25
CA LYS A 91 31.79 26.28 5.56
C LYS A 91 30.28 26.12 5.69
N TRP A 92 29.81 24.91 5.97
CA TRP A 92 28.39 24.57 6.09
C TRP A 92 27.95 24.50 7.56
N ARG A 93 26.73 24.97 7.85
CA ARG A 93 26.09 24.77 9.15
C ARG A 93 25.76 23.29 9.33
N LYS A 94 26.09 22.74 10.50
CA LYS A 94 25.65 21.41 10.92
C LYS A 94 24.24 21.47 11.51
N ILE A 95 23.38 20.57 11.07
CA ILE A 95 22.01 20.37 11.54
C ILE A 95 22.00 19.04 12.27
N LEU A 96 21.86 19.10 13.59
CA LEU A 96 21.72 17.91 14.42
C LEU A 96 20.30 17.37 14.26
N LEU A 97 20.18 16.10 13.89
CA LEU A 97 18.91 15.38 13.84
C LEU A 97 18.88 14.36 14.98
N GLN A 98 17.84 14.48 15.79
CA GLN A 98 17.47 13.49 16.80
C GLN A 98 16.38 12.56 16.25
N GLU A 99 15.92 11.61 17.07
CA GLU A 99 14.85 10.67 16.71
C GLU A 99 13.56 11.35 16.26
N TYR A 100 13.27 12.53 16.81
CA TYR A 100 12.11 13.34 16.52
C TYR A 100 12.54 14.79 16.36
N ASN A 101 12.37 15.35 15.16
CA ASN A 101 12.63 16.76 14.91
C ASN A 101 11.38 17.40 14.32
N THR A 102 10.97 18.54 14.88
CA THR A 102 9.84 19.32 14.38
C THR A 102 10.36 20.63 13.81
N PHE A 103 9.93 20.97 12.61
CA PHE A 103 10.26 22.24 11.95
C PHE A 103 8.99 23.03 11.69
N ASN A 104 8.91 24.23 12.27
CA ASN A 104 7.95 25.26 11.94
C ASN A 104 8.44 26.06 10.74
N LEU A 105 7.85 25.80 9.58
CA LEU A 105 8.23 26.40 8.31
C LEU A 105 7.95 27.92 8.22
N LYS A 106 7.25 28.50 9.21
CA LYS A 106 7.13 29.96 9.32
C LYS A 106 8.40 30.60 9.89
N ASN A 107 9.23 29.85 10.61
CA ASN A 107 10.53 30.30 11.09
C ASN A 107 11.56 30.13 9.96
N PRO A 108 12.19 31.22 9.47
CA PRO A 108 13.17 31.14 8.38
C PRO A 108 14.33 30.19 8.66
N ASP A 109 14.82 30.12 9.91
CA ASP A 109 15.95 29.25 10.27
C ASP A 109 15.57 27.76 10.18
N GLU A 110 14.38 27.41 10.65
CA GLU A 110 13.86 26.05 10.59
C GLU A 110 13.46 25.64 9.16
N MET A 111 12.95 26.59 8.38
CA MET A 111 12.70 26.39 6.95
C MET A 111 14.00 26.08 6.18
N GLN A 112 15.07 26.82 6.42
CA GLN A 112 16.37 26.54 5.80
C GLN A 112 16.88 25.15 6.18
N LYS A 113 16.78 24.78 7.47
CA LYS A 113 17.14 23.44 7.94
C LYS A 113 16.32 22.36 7.23
N TRP A 114 15.01 22.56 7.14
CA TRP A 114 14.10 21.64 6.45
C TRP A 114 14.46 21.44 4.98
N ILE A 115 14.75 22.53 4.24
CA ILE A 115 15.16 22.48 2.83
C ILE A 115 16.42 21.61 2.65
N VAL A 116 17.38 21.70 3.56
CA VAL A 116 18.59 20.86 3.54
C VAL A 116 18.25 19.40 3.89
N CYS A 117 17.49 19.18 4.96
CA CYS A 117 17.14 17.83 5.41
C CYS A 117 16.37 17.03 4.36
N ARG A 118 15.35 17.62 3.72
CA ARG A 118 14.53 16.92 2.70
C ARG A 118 15.31 16.53 1.44
N MET A 119 16.48 17.13 1.22
CA MET A 119 17.38 16.83 0.12
C MET A 119 18.56 15.96 0.55
N HIS A 120 18.57 15.43 1.77
CA HIS A 120 19.70 14.62 2.26
C HIS A 120 19.50 13.13 1.96
N PRO A 121 20.56 12.36 1.63
CA PRO A 121 20.43 10.93 1.32
C PRO A 121 19.82 10.06 2.43
N HIS A 122 20.03 10.41 3.70
CA HIS A 122 19.48 9.65 4.83
C HIS A 122 17.99 9.89 5.10
N VAL A 123 17.32 10.75 4.32
CA VAL A 123 15.88 11.01 4.46
C VAL A 123 15.13 10.26 3.37
N LYS A 124 14.21 9.38 3.77
CA LYS A 124 13.32 8.64 2.87
C LYS A 124 12.43 9.61 2.09
N GLY A 125 12.33 9.39 0.78
CA GLY A 125 11.68 10.29 -0.17
C GLY A 125 12.56 11.42 -0.67
N SER A 126 13.81 11.52 -0.20
CA SER A 126 14.80 12.44 -0.77
C SER A 126 15.15 12.05 -2.21
N PRO A 127 15.41 13.00 -3.12
CA PRO A 127 15.86 12.66 -4.48
C PRO A 127 17.24 12.00 -4.53
N PHE A 128 17.96 12.02 -3.42
CA PHE A 128 19.27 11.38 -3.26
C PHE A 128 19.20 10.24 -2.24
N GLU A 129 18.00 9.70 -1.97
CA GLU A 129 17.77 8.62 -1.01
C GLU A 129 18.82 7.51 -1.15
N SER A 130 19.52 7.24 -0.05
CA SER A 130 20.45 6.12 0.06
C SER A 130 19.70 4.79 0.23
N ALA A 131 20.35 3.67 -0.02
CA ALA A 131 19.76 2.34 0.18
C ALA A 131 19.28 2.06 1.62
N ASP A 132 19.85 2.76 2.62
CA ASP A 132 19.49 2.64 4.04
C ASP A 132 19.15 4.03 4.63
N PRO A 133 17.98 4.61 4.30
CA PRO A 133 17.56 5.87 4.89
C PRO A 133 17.32 5.70 6.39
N LYS A 134 17.66 6.72 7.18
CA LYS A 134 17.53 6.70 8.64
C LYS A 134 16.29 7.44 9.14
N PHE A 135 15.81 8.40 8.36
CA PHE A 135 14.70 9.27 8.72
C PHE A 135 13.61 9.24 7.67
N TYR A 136 12.38 9.55 8.05
CA TYR A 136 11.27 9.76 7.14
C TYR A 136 10.47 11.01 7.54
N VAL A 137 9.83 11.62 6.56
CA VAL A 137 8.96 12.78 6.77
C VAL A 137 7.61 12.28 7.27
N TYR A 138 7.22 12.74 8.45
CA TYR A 138 5.92 12.46 9.04
C TYR A 138 4.98 13.65 8.79
N ASP A 139 3.88 13.38 8.11
CA ASP A 139 2.77 14.32 7.94
C ASP A 139 1.54 13.70 8.62
N ALA A 140 1.08 14.35 9.70
CA ALA A 140 -0.02 13.84 10.52
C ALA A 140 -1.33 13.73 9.72
N ASP A 141 -1.57 14.66 8.80
CA ASP A 141 -2.80 14.69 8.00
C ASP A 141 -2.78 13.59 6.94
N GLU A 142 -1.62 13.34 6.32
CA GLU A 142 -1.45 12.24 5.38
C GLU A 142 -1.58 10.88 6.07
N GLU A 143 -0.95 10.69 7.23
CA GLU A 143 -1.07 9.45 8.00
C GLU A 143 -2.51 9.23 8.50
N ALA A 144 -3.18 10.29 8.97
CA ALA A 144 -4.58 10.23 9.34
C ALA A 144 -5.47 9.87 8.14
N SER A 145 -5.24 10.48 6.98
CA SER A 145 -5.94 10.17 5.73
C SER A 145 -5.74 8.71 5.29
N MET A 146 -4.51 8.20 5.35
CA MET A 146 -4.21 6.80 5.02
C MET A 146 -4.90 5.84 6.00
N LYS A 147 -4.81 6.11 7.31
CA LYS A 147 -5.51 5.32 8.34
C LYS A 147 -7.02 5.35 8.15
N PHE A 148 -7.59 6.53 7.87
CA PHE A 148 -9.01 6.70 7.62
C PHE A 148 -9.47 5.97 6.35
N SER A 149 -8.67 6.05 5.28
CA SER A 149 -8.93 5.33 4.03
C SER A 149 -8.91 3.82 4.24
N LYS A 150 -7.93 3.31 4.99
CA LYS A 150 -7.86 1.90 5.38
C LYS A 150 -9.06 1.49 6.24
N ALA A 151 -9.42 2.29 7.25
CA ALA A 151 -10.57 2.02 8.10
C ALA A 151 -11.89 2.03 7.32
N THR A 152 -12.03 2.96 6.37
CA THR A 152 -13.18 3.03 5.46
C THR A 152 -13.26 1.79 4.57
N LEU A 153 -12.11 1.34 4.04
CA LEU A 153 -12.03 0.14 3.22
C LEU A 153 -12.44 -1.10 4.01
N VAL A 154 -11.89 -1.28 5.22
CA VAL A 154 -12.27 -2.36 6.16
C VAL A 154 -13.77 -2.31 6.46
N SER A 155 -14.31 -1.14 6.78
CA SER A 155 -15.73 -0.97 7.06
C SER A 155 -16.60 -1.35 5.86
N LYS A 156 -16.22 -0.97 4.64
CA LYS A 156 -16.90 -1.38 3.41
C LYS A 156 -16.85 -2.90 3.22
N SER A 157 -15.69 -3.53 3.42
CA SER A 157 -15.52 -4.99 3.31
C SER A 157 -16.40 -5.75 4.30
N ILE A 158 -16.41 -5.34 5.58
CA ILE A 158 -17.25 -5.95 6.62
C ILE A 158 -18.74 -5.82 6.26
N ASN A 159 -19.18 -4.62 5.86
CA ASN A 159 -20.57 -4.39 5.49
C ASN A 159 -21.00 -5.24 4.28
N ALA A 160 -20.12 -5.41 3.29
CA ALA A 160 -20.36 -6.26 2.14
C ALA A 160 -20.44 -7.75 2.54
N ALA A 161 -19.53 -8.22 3.40
CA ALA A 161 -19.54 -9.59 3.93
C ALA A 161 -20.81 -9.89 4.73
N GLN A 162 -21.28 -8.96 5.57
CA GLN A 162 -22.48 -9.12 6.39
C GLN A 162 -23.77 -9.19 5.56
N LYS A 163 -23.87 -8.36 4.52
CA LYS A 163 -25.05 -8.28 3.64
C LYS A 163 -25.13 -9.42 2.61
N MET A 164 -24.12 -10.30 2.57
CA MET A 164 -24.08 -11.41 1.64
C MET A 164 -25.20 -12.41 1.89
N ALA A 165 -25.93 -12.75 0.82
CA ALA A 165 -27.02 -13.72 0.86
C ALA A 165 -26.49 -15.10 1.31
N THR A 166 -27.23 -15.76 2.20
CA THR A 166 -26.84 -17.05 2.78
C THR A 166 -26.49 -18.11 1.72
N LYS A 167 -27.21 -18.14 0.60
CA LYS A 167 -26.96 -19.10 -0.49
C LYS A 167 -25.61 -18.93 -1.18
N ARG A 168 -24.99 -17.74 -1.12
CA ARG A 168 -23.73 -17.43 -1.81
C ARG A 168 -22.51 -17.48 -0.89
N ILE A 169 -22.75 -17.50 0.41
CA ILE A 169 -21.69 -17.31 1.40
C ILE A 169 -20.66 -18.44 1.37
N LEU A 170 -21.11 -19.68 1.15
CA LEU A 170 -20.23 -20.84 1.09
C LEU A 170 -19.37 -20.84 -0.18
N ASN A 171 -19.95 -20.53 -1.34
CA ASN A 171 -19.18 -20.43 -2.59
C ASN A 171 -18.18 -19.29 -2.55
N PHE A 172 -18.57 -18.15 -1.97
CA PHE A 172 -17.64 -17.04 -1.80
C PHE A 172 -16.51 -17.35 -0.80
N HIS A 173 -16.80 -18.08 0.28
CA HIS A 173 -15.78 -18.57 1.22
C HIS A 173 -14.75 -19.46 0.53
N ARG A 174 -15.20 -20.41 -0.30
CA ARG A 174 -14.31 -21.24 -1.14
C ARG A 174 -13.51 -20.40 -2.14
N PHE A 175 -14.13 -19.38 -2.74
CA PHE A 175 -13.46 -18.46 -3.66
C PHE A 175 -12.40 -17.57 -2.97
N LEU A 176 -12.53 -17.32 -1.68
CA LEU A 176 -11.47 -16.72 -0.87
C LEU A 176 -10.34 -17.70 -0.53
N ASP A 177 -10.41 -18.96 -1.00
CA ASP A 177 -9.45 -20.03 -0.73
C ASP A 177 -9.32 -20.33 0.79
N LEU A 178 -10.40 -20.08 1.54
CA LEU A 178 -10.47 -20.37 2.96
C LEU A 178 -10.75 -21.87 3.20
N PRO A 179 -10.16 -22.48 4.24
CA PRO A 179 -10.39 -23.89 4.55
C PRO A 179 -11.85 -24.11 4.95
N THR A 180 -12.57 -24.99 4.24
CA THR A 180 -13.96 -25.31 4.56
C THR A 180 -14.03 -26.00 5.93
N PRO A 181 -14.76 -25.45 6.93
CA PRO A 181 -14.90 -26.09 8.23
C PRO A 181 -15.72 -27.38 8.15
N GLU A 182 -15.48 -28.32 9.07
CA GLU A 182 -16.23 -29.59 9.14
C GLU A 182 -17.74 -29.37 9.36
N GLU A 183 -18.09 -28.36 10.15
CA GLU A 183 -19.47 -27.94 10.40
C GLU A 183 -19.80 -26.71 9.56
N VAL A 184 -20.59 -26.91 8.51
CA VAL A 184 -20.98 -25.85 7.57
C VAL A 184 -22.17 -25.06 8.11
N SER A 185 -21.94 -24.32 9.19
CA SER A 185 -22.94 -23.37 9.71
C SER A 185 -22.84 -22.03 8.97
N PRO A 186 -23.93 -21.48 8.39
CA PRO A 186 -23.90 -20.19 7.72
C PRO A 186 -23.38 -19.04 8.59
N LYS A 187 -23.62 -19.11 9.90
CA LYS A 187 -23.11 -18.12 10.86
C LYS A 187 -21.58 -18.21 11.01
N ARG A 188 -21.05 -19.43 11.07
CA ARG A 188 -19.59 -19.69 11.16
C ARG A 188 -18.87 -19.24 9.90
N ILE A 189 -19.37 -19.65 8.73
CA ILE A 189 -18.81 -19.23 7.43
C ILE A 189 -18.83 -17.71 7.30
N ARG A 190 -19.94 -17.05 7.67
CA ARG A 190 -20.02 -15.59 7.67
C ARG A 190 -18.96 -14.96 8.58
N ASN A 191 -18.76 -15.51 9.77
CA ASN A 191 -17.77 -15.01 10.70
C ASN A 191 -16.34 -15.14 10.14
N GLU A 192 -16.00 -16.25 9.49
CA GLU A 192 -14.70 -16.45 8.84
C GLU A 192 -14.47 -15.47 7.68
N ILE A 193 -15.49 -15.24 6.84
CA ILE A 193 -15.41 -14.23 5.77
C ILE A 193 -15.24 -12.82 6.35
N VAL A 194 -15.94 -12.48 7.43
CA VAL A 194 -15.79 -11.17 8.09
C VAL A 194 -14.39 -11.02 8.69
N ALA A 195 -13.85 -12.05 9.33
CA ALA A 195 -12.49 -12.05 9.84
C ALA A 195 -11.48 -11.84 8.69
N PHE A 196 -11.63 -12.56 7.60
CA PHE A 196 -10.80 -12.37 6.40
C PHE A 196 -10.92 -10.95 5.83
N ALA A 197 -12.13 -10.39 5.75
CA ALA A 197 -12.39 -9.02 5.29
C ALA A 197 -11.76 -7.94 6.18
N MET A 198 -11.59 -8.22 7.48
CA MET A 198 -10.92 -7.34 8.43
C MET A 198 -9.40 -7.36 8.27
N GLU A 199 -8.83 -8.55 8.09
CA GLU A 199 -7.38 -8.76 7.96
C GLU A 199 -6.88 -8.35 6.57
N ASN A 200 -7.63 -8.69 5.51
CA ASN A 200 -7.25 -8.53 4.11
C ASN A 200 -8.32 -7.74 3.30
N PRO A 201 -8.59 -6.47 3.65
CA PRO A 201 -9.69 -5.72 3.06
C PRO A 201 -9.53 -5.42 1.56
N GLU A 202 -8.29 -5.25 1.07
CA GLU A 202 -8.00 -5.02 -0.35
C GLU A 202 -8.30 -6.26 -1.19
N GLU A 203 -7.75 -7.41 -0.79
CA GLU A 203 -7.98 -8.69 -1.46
C GLU A 203 -9.46 -9.06 -1.47
N PHE A 204 -10.13 -8.93 -0.31
CA PHE A 204 -11.57 -9.15 -0.21
C PHE A 204 -12.33 -8.28 -1.21
N ASN A 205 -12.07 -6.97 -1.26
CA ASN A 205 -12.78 -6.08 -2.17
C ASN A 205 -12.47 -6.36 -3.64
N ASN A 206 -11.24 -6.77 -3.97
CA ASN A 206 -10.86 -7.15 -5.32
C ASN A 206 -11.61 -8.40 -5.78
N LYS A 207 -11.65 -9.45 -4.95
CA LYS A 207 -12.43 -10.67 -5.23
C LYS A 207 -13.94 -10.37 -5.23
N PHE A 208 -14.44 -9.59 -4.27
CA PHE A 208 -15.86 -9.26 -4.14
C PHE A 208 -16.39 -8.36 -5.26
N ASN A 209 -15.60 -7.44 -5.79
CA ASN A 209 -16.02 -6.55 -6.89
C ASN A 209 -15.52 -7.02 -8.26
N SER A 210 -14.95 -8.23 -8.35
CA SER A 210 -14.46 -8.78 -9.61
C SER A 210 -15.59 -8.89 -10.65
N PRO A 211 -15.38 -8.46 -11.90
CA PRO A 211 -16.32 -8.72 -12.98
C PRO A 211 -16.41 -10.24 -13.17
N GLY A 212 -17.62 -10.76 -13.35
CA GLY A 212 -17.83 -12.20 -13.49
C GLY A 212 -17.68 -12.99 -12.18
N ARG A 213 -17.68 -12.35 -11.00
CA ARG A 213 -17.57 -13.00 -9.68
C ARG A 213 -18.40 -14.28 -9.53
N GLU A 214 -19.62 -14.31 -10.07
CA GLU A 214 -20.47 -15.50 -10.01
C GLU A 214 -19.84 -16.73 -10.68
N TYR A 215 -19.17 -16.57 -11.83
CA TYR A 215 -18.49 -17.66 -12.53
C TYR A 215 -17.28 -18.16 -11.73
N TYR A 216 -16.51 -17.25 -11.15
CA TYR A 216 -15.38 -17.59 -10.27
C TYR A 216 -15.84 -18.32 -8.99
N GLU A 217 -16.91 -17.85 -8.35
CA GLU A 217 -17.52 -18.48 -7.17
C GLU A 217 -17.96 -19.92 -7.48
N ILE A 218 -18.65 -20.13 -8.61
CA ILE A 218 -19.14 -21.45 -9.03
C ILE A 218 -17.97 -22.36 -9.41
N TYR A 219 -16.98 -21.84 -10.16
CA TYR A 219 -15.79 -22.60 -10.55
C TYR A 219 -15.00 -23.07 -9.32
N SER A 220 -14.71 -22.17 -8.39
CA SER A 220 -13.99 -22.50 -7.15
C SER A 220 -14.74 -23.55 -6.33
N ALA A 221 -16.07 -23.38 -6.18
CA ALA A 221 -16.90 -24.37 -5.50
C ALA A 221 -16.88 -25.74 -6.19
N ALA A 222 -17.01 -25.76 -7.53
CA ALA A 222 -16.98 -26.99 -8.32
C ALA A 222 -15.63 -27.70 -8.26
N LYS A 223 -14.53 -26.96 -8.27
CA LYS A 223 -13.16 -27.47 -8.10
C LYS A 223 -12.96 -28.08 -6.71
N HIS A 224 -13.39 -27.38 -5.66
CA HIS A 224 -13.27 -27.85 -4.27
C HIS A 224 -14.11 -29.10 -4.00
N LEU A 225 -15.29 -29.22 -4.62
CA LEU A 225 -16.16 -30.39 -4.49
C LEU A 225 -15.78 -31.55 -5.44
N GLY A 226 -14.76 -31.37 -6.30
CA GLY A 226 -14.38 -32.37 -7.29
C GLY A 226 -15.40 -32.57 -8.41
N VAL A 227 -16.30 -31.61 -8.62
CA VAL A 227 -17.27 -31.62 -9.74
C VAL A 227 -16.56 -31.36 -11.06
N ILE A 228 -15.64 -30.40 -11.06
CA ILE A 228 -14.69 -30.17 -12.15
C ILE A 228 -13.39 -30.84 -11.76
N ILE A 229 -12.92 -31.77 -12.60
CA ILE A 229 -11.74 -32.58 -12.34
C ILE A 229 -10.62 -32.13 -13.28
N TYR A 230 -9.44 -31.90 -12.71
CA TYR A 230 -8.23 -31.64 -13.46
C TYR A 230 -7.48 -32.94 -13.74
N SER A 231 -7.16 -33.18 -15.01
CA SER A 231 -6.26 -34.25 -15.46
C SER A 231 -5.07 -33.63 -16.20
N PRO A 232 -3.82 -34.02 -15.93
CA PRO A 232 -2.66 -33.48 -16.64
C PRO A 232 -2.71 -33.67 -18.15
N GLU A 233 -3.33 -34.75 -18.63
CA GLU A 233 -3.42 -35.07 -20.05
C GLU A 233 -4.57 -34.34 -20.74
N ASN A 234 -5.70 -34.20 -20.04
CA ASN A 234 -6.96 -33.73 -20.63
C ASN A 234 -7.41 -32.35 -20.13
N GLY A 235 -6.66 -31.69 -19.24
CA GLY A 235 -7.06 -30.43 -18.62
C GLY A 235 -8.24 -30.56 -17.67
N PHE A 236 -9.02 -29.48 -17.52
CA PHE A 236 -10.22 -29.45 -16.69
C PHE A 236 -11.43 -29.97 -17.47
N SER A 237 -12.20 -30.85 -16.84
CA SER A 237 -13.39 -31.44 -17.45
C SER A 237 -14.56 -31.55 -16.48
N PHE A 238 -15.78 -31.52 -17.03
CA PHE A 238 -17.03 -31.79 -16.31
C PHE A 238 -17.80 -32.87 -17.05
N LYS A 239 -18.03 -34.02 -16.39
CA LYS A 239 -18.74 -35.19 -16.98
C LYS A 239 -18.19 -35.63 -18.35
N GLY A 240 -16.87 -35.55 -18.54
CA GLY A 240 -16.20 -35.89 -19.80
C GLY A 240 -16.16 -34.77 -20.84
N THR A 241 -16.87 -33.65 -20.63
CA THR A 241 -16.76 -32.46 -21.47
C THR A 241 -15.52 -31.68 -21.08
N PHE A 242 -14.64 -31.42 -22.04
CA PHE A 242 -13.46 -30.57 -21.89
C PHE A 242 -13.86 -29.10 -21.70
N LEU A 243 -13.34 -28.44 -20.67
CA LEU A 243 -13.64 -27.05 -20.35
C LEU A 243 -12.46 -26.10 -20.62
N GLY A 244 -11.23 -26.60 -20.61
CA GLY A 244 -10.01 -25.79 -20.80
C GLY A 244 -8.78 -26.39 -20.10
N HIS A 245 -7.59 -25.90 -20.43
CA HIS A 245 -6.34 -26.29 -19.79
C HIS A 245 -6.00 -25.44 -18.57
N THR A 246 -6.52 -24.20 -18.52
CA THR A 246 -6.25 -23.25 -17.43
C THR A 246 -7.54 -22.82 -16.72
N ASP A 247 -7.43 -22.38 -15.47
CA ASP A 247 -8.56 -21.84 -14.70
C ASP A 247 -9.32 -20.73 -15.48
N ILE A 248 -8.58 -19.86 -16.20
CA ILE A 248 -9.14 -18.75 -16.99
C ILE A 248 -9.96 -19.26 -18.18
N GLU A 249 -9.47 -20.28 -18.88
CA GLU A 249 -10.19 -20.87 -20.02
C GLU A 249 -11.49 -21.54 -19.58
N VAL A 250 -11.48 -22.24 -18.44
CA VAL A 250 -12.69 -22.84 -17.87
C VAL A 250 -13.72 -21.78 -17.54
N ILE A 251 -13.30 -20.67 -16.94
CA ILE A 251 -14.22 -19.58 -16.58
C ILE A 251 -14.80 -18.95 -17.85
N ARG A 252 -13.98 -18.67 -18.86
CA ARG A 252 -14.47 -18.14 -20.15
C ARG A 252 -15.46 -19.11 -20.81
N PHE A 253 -15.18 -20.42 -20.77
CA PHE A 253 -16.10 -21.43 -21.28
C PHE A 253 -17.45 -21.39 -20.55
N LEU A 254 -17.43 -21.29 -19.22
CA LEU A 254 -18.64 -21.20 -18.39
C LEU A 254 -19.40 -19.88 -18.58
N GLU A 255 -18.72 -18.81 -18.97
CA GLU A 255 -19.34 -17.54 -19.36
C GLU A 255 -20.09 -17.66 -20.69
N GLU A 256 -19.53 -18.39 -21.65
CA GLU A 256 -20.10 -18.59 -22.99
C GLU A 256 -21.22 -19.65 -23.01
N ASP A 257 -21.07 -20.76 -22.28
CA ASP A 257 -22.03 -21.86 -22.24
C ASP A 257 -22.87 -21.88 -20.95
N THR A 258 -24.00 -21.19 -21.01
CA THR A 258 -24.98 -21.10 -19.91
C THR A 258 -25.62 -22.44 -19.54
N VAL A 259 -25.67 -23.42 -20.45
CA VAL A 259 -26.24 -24.75 -20.18
C VAL A 259 -25.30 -25.52 -19.28
N THR A 260 -24.01 -25.57 -19.64
CA THR A 260 -22.98 -26.21 -18.82
C THR A 260 -22.84 -25.53 -17.47
N LEU A 261 -22.86 -24.19 -17.41
CA LEU A 261 -22.85 -23.44 -16.16
C LEU A 261 -24.01 -23.84 -15.23
N THR A 262 -25.23 -23.91 -15.77
CA THR A 262 -26.41 -24.30 -15.00
C THR A 262 -26.28 -25.73 -14.48
N ALA A 263 -25.77 -26.65 -15.30
CA ALA A 263 -25.53 -28.03 -14.90
C ALA A 263 -24.49 -28.16 -13.78
N VAL A 264 -23.38 -27.41 -13.85
CA VAL A 264 -22.35 -27.36 -12.80
C VAL A 264 -22.94 -26.78 -11.52
N LYS A 265 -23.67 -25.65 -11.60
CA LYS A 265 -24.31 -24.99 -10.46
C LYS A 265 -25.29 -25.91 -9.74
N ASN A 266 -26.11 -26.65 -10.48
CA ASN A 266 -27.04 -27.63 -9.91
C ASN A 266 -26.28 -28.75 -9.20
N ARG A 267 -25.23 -29.29 -9.81
CA ARG A 267 -24.43 -30.37 -9.21
C ARG A 267 -23.71 -29.93 -7.93
N VAL A 268 -23.17 -28.72 -7.90
CA VAL A 268 -22.57 -28.12 -6.70
C VAL A 268 -23.62 -28.02 -5.58
N THR A 269 -24.82 -27.52 -5.91
CA THR A 269 -25.92 -27.36 -4.94
C THR A 269 -26.39 -28.71 -4.38
N GLU A 270 -26.47 -29.75 -5.22
CA GLU A 270 -26.80 -31.12 -4.79
C GLU A 270 -25.79 -31.63 -3.77
N LEU A 271 -24.49 -31.54 -4.07
CA LEU A 271 -23.42 -32.02 -3.18
C LEU A 271 -23.37 -31.24 -1.86
N ASP A 272 -23.60 -29.92 -1.89
CA ASP A 272 -23.67 -29.11 -0.68
C ASP A 272 -24.85 -29.53 0.21
N ASN A 273 -26.01 -29.83 -0.39
CA ASN A 273 -27.18 -30.33 0.34
C ASN A 273 -26.93 -31.75 0.91
N GLU A 274 -26.27 -32.62 0.17
CA GLU A 274 -25.88 -33.96 0.64
C GLU A 274 -24.96 -33.83 1.87
N GLN A 275 -23.93 -32.98 1.82
CA GLN A 275 -23.01 -32.75 2.94
C GLN A 275 -23.73 -32.21 4.17
N ALA A 276 -24.67 -31.28 4.02
CA ALA A 276 -25.46 -30.73 5.12
C ALA A 276 -26.34 -31.79 5.82
N GLN A 277 -26.92 -32.74 5.07
CA GLN A 277 -27.72 -33.81 5.67
C GLN A 277 -26.89 -34.82 6.46
N PHE A 278 -25.62 -35.01 6.10
CA PHE A 278 -24.70 -35.89 6.85
C PHE A 278 -24.28 -35.30 8.20
N THR A 279 -24.17 -33.97 8.31
CA THR A 279 -23.85 -33.30 9.57
C THR A 279 -24.99 -33.39 10.59
N ASP A 280 -26.24 -33.14 10.17
CA ASP A 280 -27.40 -33.16 11.08
C ASP A 280 -27.61 -34.56 11.71
N LYS A 281 -27.46 -35.63 10.92
CA LYS A 281 -27.62 -37.02 11.42
C LYS A 281 -26.57 -37.46 12.44
N LYS A 282 -25.42 -36.78 12.53
CA LYS A 282 -24.39 -37.07 13.54
C LYS A 282 -24.72 -36.43 14.89
N GLU A 283 -25.45 -35.33 14.90
CA GLU A 283 -25.86 -34.66 16.14
C GLU A 283 -26.95 -35.46 16.87
N ASP A 284 -27.92 -36.03 16.14
CA ASP A 284 -29.01 -36.84 16.73
C ASP A 284 -28.56 -38.16 17.40
N LYS A 285 -27.29 -38.56 17.22
CA LYS A 285 -26.72 -39.81 17.76
C LYS A 285 -25.78 -39.59 18.95
N LYS A 286 -25.58 -38.37 19.40
CA LYS A 286 -24.78 -38.03 20.60
C LYS A 286 -25.69 -37.61 21.74
#